data_AF-A0A653TUH7-F1
#
_entry.id   AF-A0A653TUH7-F1
#
_cell.length_a   1.000
_cell.length_b   1.000
_cell.length_c   1.000
_cell.angle_alpha   90.00
_cell.angle_beta   90.00
_cell.angle_gamma   90.00
#
_symmetry.space_group_name_H-M   'P 1'
#
loop_
_entity.id
_entity.type
_entity.pdbx_description
1 polymer ?
#
loop_
_entity_poly.entity_id
_entity_poly.type
_entity_poly.pdbx_seq_one_letter_code
_entity_poly.pdbx_strand_id
1 'polypeptide(L)' 'MIVCVCKSVSDRKIRAAIADGVDTFDELQFELGVAMCCGKCQETVRDVMAQSGVCASHCGVQAAPVTFYERQAA' A
#
# COMPACT_ATOMS: atom_id res chain seq x y z
N MET A 1 -4.40 -11.69 12.35
CA MET A 1 -2.93 -11.91 12.40
C MET A 1 -2.20 -10.56 12.51
N ILE A 2 -1.00 -10.49 13.13
CA ILE A 2 -0.12 -9.31 13.02
C ILE A 2 0.57 -9.37 11.65
N VAL A 3 0.41 -8.30 10.86
CA VAL A 3 0.96 -8.20 9.50
C VAL A 3 2.22 -7.33 9.49
N CYS A 4 2.20 -6.20 10.20
CA CYS A 4 3.40 -5.36 10.39
C CYS A 4 3.79 -5.32 11.86
N VAL A 5 4.93 -5.92 12.19
CA VAL A 5 5.48 -5.91 13.55
C VAL A 5 6.00 -4.51 13.92
N CYS A 6 6.69 -3.82 13.01
CA CYS A 6 7.29 -2.51 13.26
C CYS A 6 6.28 -1.42 13.65
N LYS A 7 5.02 -1.54 13.19
CA LYS A 7 3.95 -0.58 13.43
C LYS A 7 2.79 -1.16 14.23
N SER A 8 2.90 -2.40 14.70
CA SER A 8 1.83 -3.09 15.42
C SER A 8 0.49 -3.07 14.66
N VAL A 9 0.55 -3.38 13.36
CA VAL A 9 -0.61 -3.42 12.46
C VAL A 9 -1.04 -4.86 12.25
N SER A 10 -2.32 -5.12 12.50
CA SER A 10 -2.95 -6.42 12.27
C SER A 10 -3.76 -6.43 10.97
N ASP A 11 -4.03 -7.62 10.44
CA ASP A 11 -4.96 -7.83 9.33
C ASP A 11 -6.32 -7.14 9.58
N ARG A 12 -6.84 -7.21 10.81
CA ARG A 12 -8.08 -6.51 11.19
C ARG A 12 -7.98 -4.99 11.04
N LYS A 13 -6.83 -4.38 11.38
CA LYS A 13 -6.61 -2.93 11.17
C LYS A 13 -6.57 -2.58 9.69
N ILE A 14 -5.93 -3.40 8.88
CA ILE A 14 -5.88 -3.20 7.41
C ILE A 14 -7.28 -3.26 6.83
N ARG A 15 -8.06 -4.29 7.17
CA ARG A 15 -9.46 -4.43 6.71
C ARG A 15 -10.37 -3.31 7.20
N ALA A 16 -10.14 -2.80 8.42
CA ALA A 16 -10.88 -1.65 8.94
C ALA A 16 -10.59 -0.37 8.13
N ALA A 17 -9.32 -0.10 7.79
CA ALA A 17 -8.95 1.05 6.96
C ALA A 17 -9.56 0.94 5.55
N ILE A 18 -9.56 -0.27 4.97
CA ILE A 18 -10.23 -0.53 3.69
C ILE A 18 -11.74 -0.25 3.79
N ALA A 19 -12.39 -0.71 4.85
CA ALA A 19 -13.81 -0.45 5.08
C ALA A 19 -14.12 1.05 5.32
N ASP A 20 -13.14 1.81 5.79
CA ASP A 20 -13.21 3.27 5.95
C ASP A 20 -12.98 4.04 4.63
N GLY A 21 -12.61 3.33 3.55
CA GLY A 21 -12.48 3.89 2.21
C GLY A 21 -11.07 3.92 1.63
N VAL A 22 -10.06 3.37 2.34
CA VAL A 22 -8.71 3.26 1.77
C VAL A 22 -8.70 2.26 0.61
N ASP A 23 -8.39 2.74 -0.60
CA ASP A 23 -8.40 1.93 -1.82
C ASP A 23 -7.03 1.76 -2.48
N THR A 24 -6.02 2.51 -2.04
CA THR A 24 -4.64 2.36 -2.54
C THR A 24 -3.64 1.94 -1.48
N PHE A 25 -2.57 1.28 -1.91
CA PHE A 25 -1.47 0.90 -1.01
C PHE A 25 -0.77 2.14 -0.43
N ASP A 26 -0.69 3.23 -1.20
CA ASP A 26 -0.04 4.47 -0.76
C ASP A 26 -0.81 5.14 0.39
N GLU A 27 -2.13 5.24 0.27
CA GLU A 27 -3.01 5.68 1.36
C GLU A 27 -2.88 4.77 2.58
N LEU A 28 -2.85 3.45 2.39
CA LEU A 28 -2.68 2.53 3.51
C LEU A 28 -1.32 2.69 4.21
N GLN A 29 -0.25 2.97 3.46
CA GLN A 29 1.06 3.31 4.01
C GLN A 29 1.00 4.61 4.82
N PHE A 30 0.33 5.64 4.30
CA PHE A 30 0.17 6.92 4.98
C PHE A 30 -0.62 6.77 6.29
N GLU A 31 -1.75 6.06 6.26
CA GLU A 31 -2.65 5.88 7.40
C GLU A 31 -2.08 4.94 8.48
N LEU A 32 -1.49 3.81 8.08
CA LEU A 32 -1.07 2.76 9.02
C LEU A 32 0.45 2.66 9.21
N GLY A 33 1.24 3.37 8.41
CA GLY A 33 2.71 3.33 8.43
C GLY A 33 3.31 2.01 7.95
N VAL A 34 2.49 1.12 7.35
CA VAL A 34 2.93 -0.18 6.84
C VAL A 34 4.03 -0.01 5.80
N ALA A 35 4.97 -0.96 5.71
CA ALA A 35 6.14 -0.92 4.82
C ALA A 35 7.14 0.25 5.00
N MET A 36 6.85 1.27 5.83
CA MET A 36 7.73 2.45 6.01
C MET A 36 8.92 2.26 6.97
N CYS A 37 9.10 1.07 7.57
CA CYS A 37 10.21 0.79 8.48
C CYS A 37 11.21 -0.20 7.89
N CYS A 38 10.91 -1.50 7.95
CA CYS A 38 11.78 -2.54 7.37
C CYS A 38 11.30 -3.06 6.01
N GLY A 39 10.13 -2.61 5.53
CA GLY A 39 9.54 -3.02 4.25
C GLY A 39 8.98 -4.45 4.18
N LYS A 40 9.35 -5.35 5.10
CA LYS A 40 9.09 -6.80 5.01
C LYS A 40 7.61 -7.20 4.94
N CYS A 41 6.71 -6.37 5.47
CA CYS A 41 5.27 -6.66 5.43
C CYS A 41 4.59 -6.29 4.10
N GLN A 42 5.28 -5.62 3.17
CA GLN A 42 4.67 -5.05 1.97
C GLN A 42 3.86 -6.07 1.15
N GLU A 43 4.46 -7.23 0.83
CA GLU A 43 3.79 -8.26 0.04
C GLU A 43 2.55 -8.79 0.75
N THR A 44 2.67 -9.10 2.05
CA THR A 44 1.56 -9.58 2.88
C THR A 44 0.43 -8.56 2.97
N VAL A 45 0.74 -7.26 3.09
CA VAL A 45 -0.27 -6.20 3.10
C VAL A 45 -1.01 -6.15 1.76
N ARG A 46 -0.29 -6.22 0.64
CA ARG A 46 -0.88 -6.21 -0.72
C ARG A 46 -1.79 -7.42 -0.95
N ASP A 47 -1.40 -8.59 -0.46
CA ASP A 47 -2.21 -9.80 -0.50
C ASP A 47 -3.52 -9.64 0.32
N VAL A 48 -3.46 -9.05 1.52
CA VAL A 48 -4.67 -8.72 2.31
C VAL A 48 -5.58 -7.72 1.58
N MET A 49 -5.01 -6.71 0.93
CA MET A 49 -5.77 -5.76 0.11
C MET A 49 -6.45 -6.47 -1.09
N ALA A 50 -5.73 -7.37 -1.76
CA ALA A 50 -6.26 -8.17 -2.86
C ALA A 50 -7.44 -9.04 -2.43
N GLN A 51 -7.29 -9.76 -1.32
CA GLN A 51 -8.35 -10.58 -0.74
C GLN A 51 -9.57 -9.77 -0.29
N SER A 52 -9.37 -8.48 0.02
CA SER A 52 -10.44 -7.57 0.41
C SER A 52 -11.12 -6.90 -0.79
N GLY A 53 -10.75 -7.27 -2.03
CA GLY A 53 -11.32 -6.73 -3.27
C GLY A 53 -10.72 -5.41 -3.73
N VAL A 54 -9.67 -4.92 -3.05
CA VAL A 54 -9.11 -3.57 -3.22
C VAL A 54 -8.04 -3.51 -4.33
N CYS A 55 -7.82 -4.58 -5.09
CA CYS A 55 -6.87 -4.50 -6.21
C CYS A 55 -7.22 -5.35 -7.44
N ALA A 56 -8.50 -5.60 -7.73
CA ALA A 56 -8.86 -6.36 -8.93
C ALA A 56 -9.43 -5.52 -10.10
N SER A 57 -10.18 -4.43 -9.88
CA SER A 57 -11.11 -4.01 -10.95
C SER A 57 -11.44 -2.53 -11.14
N HIS A 58 -10.83 -1.56 -10.44
CA HIS A 58 -11.22 -0.16 -10.67
C HIS A 58 -10.07 0.85 -10.63
N CYS A 59 -9.03 0.60 -11.41
CA CYS A 59 -8.39 1.73 -12.08
C CYS A 59 -7.74 1.27 -13.38
N GLY A 60 -8.30 1.70 -14.51
CA GLY A 60 -7.63 1.67 -15.81
C GLY A 60 -6.46 2.65 -15.91
N VAL A 61 -5.75 2.92 -14.80
CA VAL A 61 -4.50 3.67 -14.83
C VAL A 61 -3.37 2.65 -14.83
N GLN A 62 -2.89 2.36 -16.04
CA GLN A 62 -1.59 1.73 -16.22
C GLN A 62 -0.55 2.59 -15.49
N ALA A 63 0.43 1.92 -14.88
CA ALA A 63 1.62 2.56 -14.32
C ALA A 63 2.19 3.54 -15.36
N ALA A 64 1.95 4.84 -15.16
CA ALA A 64 2.60 5.87 -15.97
C ALA A 64 4.11 5.75 -15.71
N PRO A 65 4.94 5.69 -16.76
CA PRO A 65 6.39 5.64 -16.58
C PRO A 65 6.82 6.93 -15.89
N VAL A 66 7.54 6.80 -14.77
CA VAL A 66 8.18 7.93 -14.11
C VAL A 66 9.18 8.55 -15.09
N THR A 67 8.84 9.71 -15.65
CA THR A 67 9.79 10.49 -16.45
C THR A 67 10.88 11.02 -15.53
N PHE A 68 12.05 10.39 -15.58
CA PHE A 68 13.29 11.00 -15.12
C PHE A 68 13.54 12.25 -15.98
N TYR A 69 13.24 13.43 -15.45
CA TYR A 69 13.79 14.66 -16.01
C TYR A 69 15.30 14.63 -15.76
N GLU A 70 16.08 14.35 -16.80
CA GLU A 70 17.53 14.51 -16.77
C GLU A 70 17.86 15.98 -16.50
N ARG A 71 18.32 16.28 -15.29
CA ARG A 71 19.02 17.55 -15.01
C ARG A 71 20.34 17.51 -15.76
N GLN A 72 20.39 18.09 -16.97
CA GLN A 72 21.65 18.51 -17.56
C GLN A 72 22.28 19.58 -16.65
N ALA A 73 23.39 19.23 -16.01
CA ALA A 73 24.28 20.21 -15.40
C ALA A 73 25.01 20.93 -16.54
N ALA A 74 24.79 22.24 -16.63
CA ALA A 74 25.60 23.16 -17.43
C ALA A 74 26.92 23.46 -16.71
#